data_AF-M3DK34-F1
#
_entry.id   AF-M3DK34-F1
#
_cell.length_a   1.000
_cell.length_b   1.000
_cell.length_c   1.000
_cell.angle_alpha   90.00
_cell.angle_beta   90.00
_cell.angle_gamma   90.00
#
_symmetry.space_group_name_H-M   'P 1'
#
loop_
_entity.id
_entity.type
_entity.pdbx_description
1 polymer ?
#
loop_
_entity_poly.entity_id
_entity_poly.type
_entity_poly.pdbx_seq_one_letter_code
_entity_poly.pdbx_strand_id
1 'polypeptide(L)'
;MTVHALTVDAGTRDLRAADHLLHALAGRLALPGNTVGCTHLVRDARPRVVVSLSLPSAPLLDTVRERLAAGEYGTVSEGLPDPSGRAVLYPGASRLTGTLTVGELLERSAIDRVTVLGSPLPPEPDTRMVTRDHVRPQWEGGALVLAATPALGDTLVPFEAPNPTPCCADH
;
A
#
# COMPACT_ATOMS: atom_id res chain seq x y z
N MET A 1 18.73 -6.27 8.10
CA MET A 1 17.55 -6.83 8.78
C MET A 1 16.91 -7.83 7.84
N THR A 2 16.63 -9.05 8.31
CA THR A 2 15.96 -10.07 7.48
C THR A 2 14.50 -9.69 7.30
N VAL A 3 14.02 -9.66 6.07
CA VAL A 3 12.61 -9.41 5.76
C VAL A 3 11.85 -10.72 5.92
N HIS A 4 10.85 -10.75 6.80
CA HIS A 4 9.95 -11.89 6.95
C HIS A 4 8.69 -11.62 6.12
N ALA A 5 8.67 -12.09 4.88
CA ALA A 5 7.59 -11.80 3.96
C ALA A 5 7.04 -13.04 3.26
N LEU A 6 5.80 -12.93 2.83
CA LEU A 6 5.15 -13.86 1.91
C LEU A 6 4.32 -13.11 0.88
N THR A 7 4.04 -13.78 -0.21
CA THR A 7 3.17 -13.34 -1.30
C THR A 7 1.97 -14.26 -1.39
N VAL A 8 0.80 -13.69 -1.63
CA VAL A 8 -0.47 -14.37 -1.87
C VAL A 8 -0.98 -13.99 -3.26
N ASP A 9 -1.13 -14.98 -4.12
CA ASP A 9 -1.79 -14.88 -5.42
C ASP A 9 -3.17 -15.54 -5.36
N ALA A 10 -4.16 -14.72 -5.03
CA ALA A 10 -5.57 -15.11 -5.00
C ALA A 10 -6.26 -14.97 -6.37
N GLY A 11 -5.51 -14.68 -7.44
CA GLY A 11 -6.07 -14.44 -8.77
C GLY A 11 -6.88 -13.14 -8.91
N THR A 12 -6.64 -12.15 -8.05
CA THR A 12 -7.30 -10.84 -8.13
C THR A 12 -6.95 -10.10 -9.42
N ARG A 13 -7.95 -9.50 -10.07
CA ARG A 13 -7.80 -8.85 -11.39
C ARG A 13 -7.70 -7.33 -11.32
N ASP A 14 -7.99 -6.74 -10.17
CA ASP A 14 -7.96 -5.30 -9.97
C ASP A 14 -7.41 -4.94 -8.58
N LEU A 15 -6.92 -3.71 -8.47
CA LEU A 15 -6.30 -3.19 -7.26
C LEU A 15 -7.29 -3.09 -6.09
N ARG A 16 -8.56 -2.80 -6.37
CA ARG A 16 -9.58 -2.65 -5.33
C ARG A 16 -9.86 -3.99 -4.64
N ALA A 17 -9.99 -5.07 -5.40
CA ALA A 17 -10.14 -6.42 -4.88
C ALA A 17 -8.91 -6.83 -4.05
N ALA A 18 -7.70 -6.47 -4.50
CA ALA A 18 -6.47 -6.74 -3.76
C ALA A 18 -6.38 -5.94 -2.43
N ASP A 19 -6.85 -4.70 -2.40
CA ASP A 19 -6.90 -3.90 -1.17
C ASP A 19 -7.89 -4.48 -0.15
N HIS A 20 -9.07 -4.84 -0.64
CA HIS A 20 -10.06 -5.52 0.19
C HIS A 20 -9.52 -6.85 0.74
N LEU A 21 -8.77 -7.61 -0.08
CA LEU A 21 -8.10 -8.83 0.37
C LEU A 21 -7.10 -8.53 1.49
N LEU A 22 -6.25 -7.51 1.37
CA LEU A 22 -5.29 -7.13 2.41
C LEU A 22 -5.99 -6.77 3.72
N HIS A 23 -7.04 -5.95 3.69
CA HIS A 23 -7.81 -5.63 4.90
C HIS A 23 -8.52 -6.86 5.49
N ALA A 24 -9.07 -7.74 4.65
CA ALA A 24 -9.71 -8.98 5.10
C ALA A 24 -8.70 -9.93 5.76
N LEU A 25 -7.50 -10.07 5.20
CA LEU A 25 -6.41 -10.85 5.78
C LEU A 25 -5.96 -10.25 7.11
N ALA A 26 -5.78 -8.93 7.19
CA ALA A 26 -5.42 -8.24 8.41
C ALA A 26 -6.39 -8.53 9.55
N GLY A 27 -7.70 -8.42 9.29
CA GLY A 27 -8.73 -8.72 10.27
C GLY A 27 -8.81 -10.19 10.65
N ARG A 28 -8.86 -11.10 9.67
CA ARG A 28 -9.01 -12.55 9.92
C ARG A 28 -7.82 -13.17 10.63
N LEU A 29 -6.62 -12.71 10.30
CA LEU A 29 -5.38 -13.24 10.88
C LEU A 29 -4.97 -12.47 12.14
N ALA A 30 -5.70 -11.42 12.51
CA ALA A 30 -5.37 -10.50 13.60
C ALA A 30 -3.92 -9.97 13.47
N LEU A 31 -3.57 -9.49 12.27
CA LEU A 31 -2.21 -9.05 11.98
C LEU A 31 -1.85 -7.84 12.87
N PRO A 32 -0.61 -7.78 13.39
CA PRO A 32 -0.15 -6.63 14.15
C PRO A 32 -0.23 -5.32 13.36
N GLY A 33 -0.48 -4.20 14.06
CA GLY A 33 -0.57 -2.88 13.43
C GLY A 33 0.73 -2.35 12.78
N ASN A 34 1.86 -3.03 13.01
CA ASN A 34 3.13 -2.76 12.33
C ASN A 34 3.39 -3.66 11.11
N THR A 35 2.41 -4.46 10.69
CA THR A 35 2.46 -5.22 9.44
C THR A 35 2.42 -4.27 8.25
N VAL A 36 3.26 -4.52 7.26
CA VAL A 36 3.17 -3.85 5.96
C VAL A 36 2.56 -4.81 4.94
N GLY A 37 1.51 -4.37 4.27
CA GLY A 37 0.80 -5.12 3.24
C GLY A 37 0.79 -4.35 1.94
N CYS A 38 1.30 -4.95 0.87
CA CYS A 38 1.47 -4.28 -0.41
C CYS A 38 0.71 -4.99 -1.54
N THR A 39 0.26 -4.23 -2.54
CA THR A 39 -0.21 -4.73 -3.83
C THR A 39 0.90 -4.65 -4.86
N HIS A 40 0.94 -5.64 -5.74
CA HIS A 40 1.95 -5.78 -6.79
C HIS A 40 1.29 -6.15 -8.11
N LEU A 41 1.61 -5.42 -9.17
CA LEU A 41 1.09 -5.68 -10.51
C LEU A 41 1.97 -6.71 -11.22
N VAL A 42 1.42 -7.87 -11.51
CA VAL A 42 2.09 -8.88 -12.33
C VAL A 42 1.61 -8.76 -13.77
N ARG A 43 2.54 -8.50 -14.70
CA ARG A 43 2.27 -8.23 -16.13
C ARG A 43 2.82 -9.30 -17.05
N ASP A 44 2.69 -10.57 -16.64
CA ASP A 44 3.06 -11.72 -17.47
C ASP A 44 1.89 -12.14 -18.40
N ALA A 45 1.94 -13.35 -18.94
CA ALA A 45 0.89 -13.90 -19.80
C ALA A 45 -0.51 -13.96 -19.15
N ARG A 46 -0.58 -13.87 -17.81
CA ARG A 46 -1.83 -13.79 -17.04
C ARG A 46 -1.78 -12.57 -16.10
N PRO A 47 -2.12 -11.37 -16.60
CA PRO A 47 -2.14 -10.15 -15.80
C PRO A 47 -3.03 -10.28 -14.58
N ARG A 48 -2.47 -9.94 -13.42
CA ARG A 48 -3.15 -10.04 -12.12
C ARG A 48 -2.48 -9.13 -11.09
N VAL A 49 -3.16 -8.94 -9.98
CA VAL A 49 -2.62 -8.29 -8.79
C VAL A 49 -2.33 -9.37 -7.76
N VAL A 50 -1.12 -9.39 -7.21
CA VAL A 50 -0.77 -10.21 -6.06
C VAL A 50 -0.56 -9.32 -4.84
N VAL A 51 -0.72 -9.87 -3.64
CA VAL A 51 -0.51 -9.12 -2.40
C VAL A 51 0.65 -9.72 -1.62
N SER A 52 1.41 -8.89 -0.92
CA SER A 52 2.46 -9.34 -0.01
C SER A 52 2.20 -8.87 1.41
N LEU A 53 2.72 -9.61 2.38
CA LEU A 53 2.72 -9.26 3.79
C LEU A 53 4.15 -9.32 4.31
N SER A 54 4.66 -8.20 4.81
CA SER A 54 5.90 -8.12 5.59
C SER A 54 5.57 -8.09 7.08
N LEU A 55 6.10 -9.06 7.81
CA LEU A 55 5.78 -9.35 9.19
C LEU A 55 6.97 -9.07 10.12
N PRO A 56 6.74 -8.74 11.41
CA PRO A 56 7.79 -8.40 12.35
C PRO A 56 8.70 -9.56 12.78
N SER A 57 8.35 -10.82 12.51
CA SER A 57 9.14 -11.97 12.98
C SER A 57 8.91 -13.26 12.15
N ALA A 58 9.90 -14.15 12.15
CA ALA A 58 9.79 -15.47 11.53
C ALA A 58 8.68 -16.36 12.14
N PRO A 59 8.50 -16.47 13.47
CA PRO A 59 7.43 -17.30 14.03
C PRO A 59 6.02 -16.82 13.61
N LEU A 60 5.83 -15.51 13.47
CA LEU A 60 4.57 -14.97 12.95
C LEU A 60 4.39 -15.29 11.46
N LEU A 61 5.47 -15.24 10.67
CA LEU A 61 5.44 -15.67 9.26
C LEU A 61 5.00 -17.13 9.15
N ASP A 62 5.56 -18.03 9.94
CA ASP A 62 5.18 -19.45 9.93
C ASP A 62 3.70 -19.63 10.29
N THR A 63 3.23 -18.95 11.35
CA THR A 63 1.82 -18.99 11.77
C THR A 63 0.88 -18.47 10.68
N VAL A 64 1.23 -17.35 10.03
CA VAL A 64 0.42 -16.77 8.95
C VAL A 64 0.41 -17.71 7.75
N ARG A 65 1.56 -18.27 7.36
CA ARG A 65 1.68 -19.22 6.25
C ARG A 65 0.80 -20.45 6.47
N GLU A 66 0.83 -21.04 7.66
CA GLU A 66 -0.02 -22.20 8.00
C GLU A 66 -1.51 -21.87 7.90
N ARG A 67 -1.92 -20.71 8.42
CA ARG A 67 -3.32 -20.27 8.33
C ARG A 67 -3.78 -19.98 6.91
N LEU A 68 -2.91 -19.41 6.08
CA LEU A 68 -3.20 -19.18 4.67
C LEU A 68 -3.29 -20.48 3.89
N ALA A 69 -2.40 -21.45 4.17
CA ALA A 69 -2.41 -22.77 3.54
C ALA A 69 -3.65 -23.60 3.91
N ALA A 70 -4.21 -23.38 5.11
CA ALA A 70 -5.46 -23.99 5.55
C ALA A 70 -6.72 -23.33 4.96
N GLY A 71 -6.60 -22.17 4.30
CA GLY A 71 -7.71 -21.42 3.72
C GLY A 71 -7.69 -21.40 2.18
N GLU A 72 -8.75 -20.85 1.60
CA GLU A 72 -8.90 -20.72 0.13
C GLU A 72 -8.37 -19.35 -0.35
N TYR A 73 -7.06 -19.12 -0.22
CA TYR A 73 -6.41 -17.84 -0.57
C TYR A 73 -5.58 -17.90 -1.85
N GLY A 74 -5.66 -18.99 -2.61
CA GLY A 74 -4.85 -19.22 -3.81
C GLY A 74 -3.42 -19.67 -3.48
N THR A 75 -2.45 -19.23 -4.28
CA THR A 75 -1.05 -19.65 -4.11
C THR A 75 -0.34 -18.78 -3.08
N VAL A 76 0.40 -19.39 -2.17
CA VAL A 76 1.24 -18.70 -1.19
C VAL A 76 2.71 -19.04 -1.45
N SER A 77 3.56 -18.03 -1.57
CA SER A 77 5.01 -18.20 -1.73
C SER A 77 5.77 -17.35 -0.72
N GLU A 78 6.96 -17.81 -0.32
CA GLU A 78 7.83 -17.03 0.58
C GLU A 78 8.47 -15.85 -0.17
N GLY A 79 8.67 -14.73 0.54
CA GLY A 79 9.29 -13.53 0.02
C GLY A 79 8.33 -12.52 -0.62
N LEU A 80 8.90 -11.39 -1.02
CA LEU A 80 8.23 -10.35 -1.79
C LEU A 80 8.31 -10.67 -3.29
N PRO A 81 7.30 -10.33 -4.10
CA PRO A 81 7.33 -10.59 -5.54
C PRO A 81 8.23 -9.57 -6.27
N ASP A 82 8.36 -8.37 -5.73
CA ASP A 82 9.21 -7.28 -6.20
C ASP A 82 9.49 -6.28 -5.04
N PRO A 83 10.48 -5.38 -5.18
CA PRO A 83 10.80 -4.38 -4.15
C PRO A 83 9.97 -3.08 -4.24
N SER A 84 8.97 -2.99 -5.13
CA SER A 84 8.31 -1.72 -5.50
C SER A 84 6.78 -1.71 -5.29
N GLY A 85 6.28 -2.58 -4.42
CA GLY A 85 4.86 -2.69 -4.10
C GLY A 85 4.23 -1.41 -3.53
N ARG A 86 2.91 -1.26 -3.74
CA ARG A 86 2.10 -0.17 -3.21
C ARG A 86 1.48 -0.57 -1.87
N ALA A 87 1.80 0.14 -0.80
CA ALA A 87 1.32 -0.19 0.53
C ALA A 87 -0.15 0.19 0.72
N VAL A 88 -0.88 -0.71 1.37
CA VAL A 88 -2.28 -0.57 1.79
C VAL A 88 -2.36 -0.68 3.31
N LEU A 89 -1.62 -1.64 3.87
CA LEU A 89 -1.41 -1.77 5.30
C LEU A 89 -0.01 -1.24 5.62
N TYR A 90 0.08 -0.33 6.57
CA TYR A 90 1.33 0.17 7.11
C TYR A 90 1.06 0.90 8.43
N PRO A 91 2.05 1.04 9.33
CA PRO A 91 1.88 1.77 10.58
C PRO A 91 1.30 3.16 10.35
N GLY A 92 0.20 3.47 11.04
CA GLY A 92 -0.45 4.78 11.00
C GLY A 92 -1.43 5.02 9.85
N ALA A 93 -1.61 4.08 8.91
CA ALA A 93 -2.52 4.24 7.77
C ALA A 93 -3.95 4.67 8.17
N SER A 94 -4.51 4.08 9.23
CA SER A 94 -5.86 4.40 9.72
C SER A 94 -6.01 5.82 10.30
N ARG A 95 -4.90 6.51 10.56
CA ARG A 95 -4.88 7.89 11.07
C ARG A 95 -4.86 8.93 9.95
N LEU A 96 -4.64 8.50 8.71
CA LEU A 96 -4.51 9.38 7.54
C LEU A 96 -5.87 9.63 6.89
N THR A 97 -6.75 10.31 7.62
CA THR A 97 -8.12 10.61 7.20
C THR A 97 -8.37 12.12 7.13
N GLY A 98 -9.32 12.53 6.30
CA GLY A 98 -9.68 13.94 6.11
C GLY A 98 -8.53 14.77 5.50
N THR A 99 -8.31 15.97 6.05
CA THR A 99 -7.24 16.89 5.63
C THR A 99 -6.20 17.00 6.75
N LEU A 100 -4.93 16.77 6.40
CA LEU A 100 -3.77 16.86 7.28
C LEU A 100 -2.73 17.77 6.64
N THR A 101 -1.75 18.28 7.39
CA THR A 101 -0.53 18.81 6.77
C THR A 101 0.40 17.69 6.32
N VAL A 102 1.34 17.98 5.42
CA VAL A 102 2.40 17.03 5.04
C VAL A 102 3.19 16.57 6.26
N GLY A 103 3.53 17.50 7.17
CA GLY A 103 4.24 17.20 8.41
C GLY A 103 3.44 16.25 9.32
N GLU A 104 2.15 16.50 9.52
CA GLU A 104 1.29 15.60 10.31
C GLU A 104 1.18 14.20 9.69
N LEU A 105 1.08 14.12 8.36
CA LEU A 105 0.99 12.85 7.65
C LEU A 105 2.26 12.01 7.86
N LEU A 106 3.43 12.63 7.75
CA LEU A 106 4.73 11.97 7.95
C LEU A 106 4.95 11.57 9.41
N GLU A 107 4.60 12.45 10.36
CA GLU A 107 4.75 12.15 11.79
C GLU A 107 3.84 10.99 12.25
N ARG A 108 2.65 10.88 11.67
CA ARG A 108 1.62 9.93 12.13
C ARG A 108 1.70 8.57 11.46
N SER A 109 2.55 8.39 10.46
CA SER A 109 2.60 7.18 9.64
C SER A 109 4.03 6.73 9.31
N ALA A 110 4.14 5.54 8.74
CA ALA A 110 5.41 5.00 8.25
C ALA A 110 5.85 5.58 6.89
N ILE A 111 5.20 6.63 6.39
CA ILE A 111 5.58 7.27 5.12
C ILE A 111 6.86 8.06 5.35
N ASP A 112 7.89 7.78 4.56
CA ASP A 112 9.21 8.41 4.71
C ASP A 112 9.25 9.80 4.08
N ARG A 113 8.58 9.98 2.95
CA ARG A 113 8.53 11.27 2.24
C ARG A 113 7.33 11.40 1.30
N VAL A 114 7.01 12.65 0.97
CA VAL A 114 6.02 13.02 -0.05
C VAL A 114 6.74 13.61 -1.27
N THR A 115 6.34 13.21 -2.47
CA THR A 115 6.76 13.82 -3.73
C THR A 115 5.56 14.47 -4.42
N VAL A 116 5.78 15.55 -5.16
CA VAL A 116 4.71 16.25 -5.89
C VAL A 116 4.96 16.12 -7.38
N LEU A 117 4.00 15.57 -8.11
CA LEU A 117 4.09 15.43 -9.56
C LEU A 117 4.28 16.82 -10.22
N GLY A 118 5.30 16.94 -11.05
CA GLY A 118 5.65 18.20 -11.72
C GLY A 118 6.51 19.15 -10.88
N SER A 119 6.89 18.77 -9.65
CA SER A 119 7.84 19.52 -8.82
C SER A 119 9.06 18.65 -8.47
N PRO A 120 10.29 19.16 -8.64
CA PRO A 120 11.49 18.48 -8.16
C PRO A 120 11.73 18.68 -6.65
N LEU A 121 11.03 19.63 -6.02
CA LEU A 121 11.18 19.94 -4.60
C LEU A 121 10.14 19.21 -3.76
N PRO A 122 10.49 18.76 -2.54
CA PRO A 122 9.53 18.25 -1.58
C PRO A 122 8.54 19.37 -1.19
N PRO A 123 7.28 19.03 -0.86
CA PRO A 123 6.33 20.01 -0.39
C PRO A 123 6.69 20.52 1.01
N GLU A 124 6.33 21.76 1.31
CA GLU A 124 6.51 22.33 2.64
C GLU A 124 5.71 21.54 3.68
N PRO A 125 6.23 21.35 4.92
CA PRO A 125 5.55 20.58 5.97
C PRO A 125 4.13 21.06 6.28
N ASP A 126 3.88 22.37 6.18
CA ASP A 126 2.56 22.97 6.46
C ASP A 126 1.58 22.89 5.28
N THR A 127 2.02 22.37 4.12
CA THR A 127 1.16 22.19 2.94
C THR A 127 0.03 21.22 3.29
N ARG A 128 -1.21 21.61 2.98
CA ARG A 128 -2.39 20.80 3.25
C ARG A 128 -2.53 19.65 2.25
N MET A 129 -2.75 18.44 2.76
CA MET A 129 -3.02 17.21 2.03
C MET A 129 -4.46 16.76 2.30
N VAL A 130 -5.30 16.75 1.28
CA VAL A 130 -6.64 16.15 1.31
C VAL A 130 -6.48 14.66 1.01
N THR A 131 -6.48 13.84 2.05
CA THR A 131 -6.14 12.40 1.97
C THR A 131 -7.17 11.58 1.19
N ARG A 132 -8.42 12.05 1.13
CA ARG A 132 -9.58 11.32 0.57
C ARG A 132 -9.77 9.94 1.21
N ASP A 133 -9.26 9.77 2.43
CA ASP A 133 -9.19 8.51 3.17
C ASP A 133 -8.58 7.36 2.35
N HIS A 134 -7.73 7.70 1.38
CA HIS A 134 -7.10 6.78 0.44
C HIS A 134 -5.67 7.21 0.16
N VAL A 135 -4.76 6.72 0.99
CA VAL A 135 -3.33 7.03 0.93
C VAL A 135 -2.58 5.76 0.60
N ARG A 136 -1.99 5.70 -0.60
CA ARG A 136 -1.31 4.51 -1.13
C ARG A 136 0.13 4.84 -1.54
N PRO A 137 1.04 4.91 -0.56
CA PRO A 137 2.45 5.13 -0.85
C PRO A 137 3.08 3.90 -1.49
N GLN A 138 4.20 4.09 -2.17
CA GLN A 138 4.92 3.04 -2.89
C GLN A 138 6.33 2.88 -2.34
N TRP A 139 6.84 1.66 -2.32
CA TRP A 139 8.25 1.42 -2.04
C TRP A 139 9.14 1.91 -3.20
N GLU A 140 10.07 2.81 -2.87
CA GLU A 140 11.06 3.37 -3.79
C GLU A 140 12.42 3.44 -3.11
N GLY A 141 13.37 2.62 -3.57
CA GLY A 141 14.72 2.61 -3.01
C GLY A 141 14.77 2.30 -1.51
N GLY A 142 13.84 1.47 -1.02
CA GLY A 142 13.72 1.10 0.39
C GLY A 142 13.00 2.13 1.27
N ALA A 143 12.44 3.19 0.69
CA ALA A 143 11.62 4.18 1.38
C ALA A 143 10.16 4.10 0.91
N LEU A 144 9.21 4.34 1.81
CA LEU A 144 7.79 4.40 1.54
C LEU A 144 7.40 5.83 1.13
N VAL A 145 7.18 6.03 -0.16
CA VAL A 145 6.99 7.35 -0.78
C VAL A 145 5.54 7.57 -1.16
N LEU A 146 4.96 8.67 -0.71
CA LEU A 146 3.64 9.10 -1.17
C LEU A 146 3.78 10.10 -2.32
N ALA A 147 3.42 9.67 -3.53
CA ALA A 147 3.24 10.60 -4.64
C ALA A 147 1.93 11.39 -4.47
N ALA A 148 2.00 12.70 -4.70
CA ALA A 148 0.88 13.62 -4.60
C ALA A 148 0.77 14.51 -5.85
N THR A 149 -0.40 15.10 -6.04
CA THR A 149 -0.68 16.04 -7.13
C THR A 149 -1.28 17.34 -6.56
N PRO A 150 -0.96 18.51 -7.14
CA PRO A 150 -1.62 19.75 -6.78
C PRO A 150 -3.13 19.68 -7.05
N ALA A 151 -3.91 20.29 -6.15
CA ALA A 151 -5.35 20.42 -6.24
C ALA A 151 -5.78 21.86 -5.88
N LEU A 152 -7.08 22.14 -6.04
CA LEU A 152 -7.65 23.46 -5.76
C LEU A 152 -7.36 23.94 -4.33
N GLY A 153 -7.16 25.25 -4.17
CA GLY A 153 -6.98 25.90 -2.88
C GLY A 153 -5.62 25.64 -2.21
N ASP A 154 -4.55 25.57 -3.02
CA ASP A 154 -3.17 25.32 -2.57
C ASP A 154 -3.08 24.05 -1.70
N THR A 155 -3.80 23.02 -2.13
CA THR A 155 -3.80 21.70 -1.47
C THR A 155 -3.12 20.66 -2.35
N LEU A 156 -2.68 19.58 -1.72
CA LEU A 156 -2.25 18.36 -2.35
C LEU A 156 -3.31 17.28 -2.17
N VAL A 157 -3.39 16.36 -3.11
CA VAL A 157 -4.10 15.09 -2.96
C VAL A 157 -3.13 13.94 -3.28
N PRO A 158 -3.29 12.75 -2.67
CA PRO A 158 -2.56 11.57 -3.12
C PRO A 158 -2.74 11.35 -4.62
N PHE A 159 -1.70 10.89 -5.32
CA PHE A 159 -1.75 10.68 -6.78
C PHE A 159 -2.82 9.66 -7.17
N GLU A 160 -2.94 8.57 -6.41
CA GLU A 160 -3.90 7.50 -6.70
C GLU A 160 -5.30 7.88 -6.21
N ALA A 161 -6.32 7.71 -7.05
CA ALA A 161 -7.70 8.02 -6.69
C ALA A 161 -8.44 6.76 -6.20
N PRO A 162 -9.26 6.86 -5.14
CA PRO A 162 -9.99 5.71 -4.59
C PRO A 162 -11.01 5.13 -5.58
N ASN A 163 -11.63 6.00 -6.37
CA ASN A 163 -12.50 5.66 -7.48
C ASN A 163 -11.95 6.40 -8.70
N PRO A 164 -10.97 5.82 -9.42
CA PRO A 164 -10.48 6.46 -10.62
C PRO A 164 -11.64 6.57 -11.60
N THR A 165 -11.93 7.77 -12.09
CA THR A 165 -12.77 7.92 -13.27
C THR A 165 -12.10 7.08 -14.36
N PRO A 166 -12.80 6.15 -15.04
CA PRO A 166 -12.20 5.40 -16.13
C PRO A 166 -11.80 6.39 -17.21
N CYS A 167 -10.54 6.79 -17.23
CA CYS A 167 -9.98 7.57 -18.31
C CYS A 167 -9.51 6.58 -19.38
N CYS A 168 -10.34 6.47 -20.42
CA CYS A 168 -10.02 5.88 -21.73
C CYS A 168 -9.52 4.43 -21.70
N ALA A 169 -10.46 3.48 -21.61
CA ALA A 169 -10.22 2.07 -21.90
C ALA A 169 -10.51 1.68 -23.37
N ASP A 170 -10.64 2.66 -24.28
CA ASP A 170 -10.85 2.44 -25.72
C ASP A 170 -9.76 3.16 -26.53
N HIS A 171 -8.58 2.56 -26.68
CA HIS A 171 -7.62 2.89 -27.75
C HIS A 171 -6.86 1.64 -28.20
#